data_AF-A0A5J5HE47-F1
#
_entry.id   AF-A0A5J5HE47-F1
#
_cell.length_a   1.000
_cell.length_b   1.000
_cell.length_c   1.000
_cell.angle_alpha   90.00
_cell.angle_beta   90.00
_cell.angle_gamma   90.00
#
_symmetry.space_group_name_H-M   'P 1'
#
loop_
_entity.id
_entity.type
_entity.pdbx_description
1 polymer ?
#
loop_
_entity_poly.entity_id
_entity_poly.type
_entity_poly.pdbx_seq_one_letter_code
_entity_poly.pdbx_strand_id
1 'polypeptide(L)'
;MTGRAEQMQHAVSPFSNQHKWELKWRRIPSRELSKLRSGMVFDTNSRKERKSLEAIASVGLIEGNQLQQIFKLKKPQIRRMESFNLIMRHFIRKNGQDIPFYTLGPTSAEKIVPGFVPNYWVEYQIEDVLNRFMFFRLFDLLKHQNANVATAPKPFTGALELNGNLLYVYCTRGDTKDLQMLLKWKPFTDRMIIVTEHIQYLKPLDIFLQDQKLKIRAITDEQLIRDHSQFYTFRENEDKVFKWMLESKG
;
A
#
# COMPACT_ATOMS: atom_id res chain seq x y z
N MET A 1 47.46 -0.24 -8.29
CA MET A 1 46.35 -0.20 -7.30
C MET A 1 45.08 0.16 -8.05
N THR A 2 44.38 -0.86 -8.55
CA THR A 2 43.16 -0.70 -9.36
C THR A 2 41.94 -0.77 -8.45
N GLY A 3 41.19 0.33 -8.39
CA GLY A 3 39.94 0.43 -7.66
C GLY A 3 38.92 -0.55 -8.22
N ARG A 4 38.50 -1.52 -7.40
CA ARG A 4 37.26 -2.26 -7.63
C ARG A 4 36.11 -1.29 -7.43
N ALA A 5 35.53 -0.84 -8.54
CA ALA A 5 34.15 -0.39 -8.52
C ALA A 5 33.31 -1.56 -8.01
N GLU A 6 32.83 -1.47 -6.76
CA GLU A 6 31.78 -2.32 -6.25
C GLU A 6 30.54 -2.07 -7.11
N GLN A 7 30.33 -2.92 -8.12
CA GLN A 7 29.02 -3.08 -8.73
C GLN A 7 28.10 -3.64 -7.64
N MET A 8 27.42 -2.74 -6.91
CA MET A 8 26.25 -3.11 -6.12
C MET A 8 25.21 -3.66 -7.10
N GLN A 9 25.13 -4.99 -7.20
CA GLN A 9 23.96 -5.64 -7.76
C GLN A 9 22.78 -5.25 -6.87
N HIS A 10 21.97 -4.30 -7.32
CA HIS A 10 20.71 -3.97 -6.65
C HIS A 10 19.85 -5.23 -6.64
N ALA A 11 19.69 -5.83 -5.46
CA ALA A 11 18.80 -6.97 -5.31
C ALA A 11 17.38 -6.54 -5.71
N VAL A 12 16.81 -7.21 -6.71
CA VAL A 12 15.46 -6.93 -7.22
C VAL A 12 14.45 -7.07 -6.08
N SER A 13 13.60 -6.05 -5.88
CA SER A 13 12.61 -6.04 -4.81
C SER A 13 11.77 -7.32 -4.83
N PRO A 14 11.48 -7.95 -3.68
CA PRO A 14 10.57 -9.09 -3.64
C PRO A 14 9.16 -8.76 -4.12
N PHE A 15 8.80 -7.48 -4.23
CA PHE A 15 7.53 -6.97 -4.76
C PHE A 15 7.70 -6.27 -6.13
N SER A 16 8.79 -6.58 -6.84
CA SER A 16 9.03 -6.11 -8.20
C SER A 16 8.08 -6.75 -9.21
N ASN A 17 7.71 -5.99 -10.23
CA ASN A 17 6.99 -6.51 -11.40
C ASN A 17 7.88 -7.40 -12.30
N GLN A 18 9.20 -7.46 -12.05
CA GLN A 18 10.13 -8.32 -12.79
C GLN A 18 9.98 -9.81 -12.44
N HIS A 19 9.36 -10.16 -11.31
CA HIS A 19 9.08 -11.56 -10.97
C HIS A 19 7.88 -12.07 -11.78
N LYS A 20 7.83 -13.38 -12.04
CA LYS A 20 6.64 -14.02 -12.61
C LYS A 20 5.56 -14.16 -11.54
N TRP A 21 4.58 -13.28 -11.62
CA TRP A 21 3.42 -13.25 -10.73
C TRP A 21 2.18 -13.83 -11.42
N GLU A 22 1.37 -14.55 -10.65
CA GLU A 22 0.04 -15.00 -11.08
C GLU A 22 -1.00 -14.65 -10.02
N LEU A 23 -2.11 -14.04 -10.43
CA LEU A 23 -3.14 -13.57 -9.52
C LEU A 23 -4.38 -14.46 -9.58
N LYS A 24 -4.83 -14.95 -8.42
CA LYS A 24 -5.98 -15.85 -8.30
C LYS A 24 -7.04 -15.23 -7.40
N TRP A 25 -8.06 -14.70 -8.04
CA TRP A 25 -9.23 -14.12 -7.39
C TRP A 25 -10.26 -15.17 -7.00
N ARG A 26 -10.77 -15.07 -5.77
CA ARG A 26 -12.03 -15.72 -5.40
C ARG A 26 -13.15 -14.76 -5.76
N ARG A 27 -14.13 -15.23 -6.51
CA ARG A 27 -15.33 -14.46 -6.86
C ARG A 27 -16.52 -14.98 -6.07
N ILE A 28 -17.42 -14.08 -5.69
CA ILE A 28 -18.72 -14.41 -5.13
C ILE A 28 -19.73 -14.50 -6.27
N PRO A 29 -20.35 -15.67 -6.50
CA PRO A 29 -21.45 -15.80 -7.45
C PRO A 29 -22.67 -14.96 -7.01
N SER A 30 -23.38 -14.35 -7.96
CA SER A 30 -24.52 -13.46 -7.67
C SER A 30 -25.60 -14.14 -6.81
N ARG A 31 -25.85 -15.44 -7.02
CA ARG A 31 -26.81 -16.26 -6.24
C ARG A 31 -26.42 -16.47 -4.77
N GLU A 32 -25.13 -16.38 -4.45
CA GLU A 32 -24.61 -16.54 -3.09
C GLU A 32 -24.59 -15.20 -2.36
N LEU A 33 -24.53 -14.09 -3.10
CA LEU A 33 -24.49 -12.76 -2.54
C LEU A 33 -25.65 -12.54 -1.56
N SER A 34 -26.90 -12.74 -2.00
CA SER A 34 -28.11 -12.54 -1.19
C SER A 34 -28.13 -13.37 0.11
N LYS A 35 -27.57 -14.58 0.07
CA LYS A 35 -27.44 -15.46 1.24
C LYS A 35 -26.40 -14.95 2.23
N LEU A 36 -25.29 -14.41 1.74
CA LEU A 36 -24.24 -13.83 2.56
C LEU A 36 -24.68 -12.52 3.24
N ARG A 37 -25.55 -11.73 2.59
CA ARG A 37 -26.12 -10.49 3.15
C ARG A 37 -27.11 -10.74 4.30
N SER A 38 -27.89 -11.81 4.21
CA SER A 38 -29.12 -11.95 5.01
C SER A 38 -28.97 -12.84 6.26
N GLY A 39 -27.79 -13.39 6.54
CA GLY A 39 -27.67 -14.47 7.53
C GLY A 39 -26.49 -14.43 8.51
N MET A 40 -25.58 -13.45 8.43
CA MET A 40 -24.38 -13.44 9.28
C MET A 40 -24.32 -12.23 10.19
N VAL A 41 -24.09 -12.50 11.49
CA VAL A 41 -23.89 -11.46 12.50
C VAL A 41 -22.52 -10.82 12.26
N PHE A 42 -22.50 -9.51 12.06
CA PHE A 42 -21.27 -8.72 12.13
C PHE A 42 -20.80 -8.70 13.59
N ASP A 43 -19.94 -9.64 13.94
CA ASP A 43 -19.38 -9.78 15.28
C ASP A 43 -17.85 -9.70 15.22
N THR A 44 -17.33 -8.50 15.47
CA THR A 44 -15.90 -8.29 15.71
C THR A 44 -15.62 -8.56 17.18
N ASN A 45 -14.86 -9.61 17.46
CA ASN A 45 -14.55 -10.00 18.84
C ASN A 45 -13.55 -9.06 19.52
N SER A 46 -12.87 -8.21 18.76
CA SER A 46 -11.82 -7.34 19.30
C SER A 46 -11.62 -6.06 18.53
N ARG A 47 -11.09 -5.04 19.23
CA ARG A 47 -10.62 -3.78 18.64
C ARG A 47 -9.58 -4.00 17.53
N LYS A 48 -8.79 -5.07 17.61
CA LYS A 48 -7.76 -5.40 16.61
C LYS A 48 -8.38 -5.84 15.28
N GLU A 49 -9.41 -6.69 15.34
CA GLU A 49 -10.17 -7.14 14.16
C GLU A 49 -10.90 -5.97 13.51
N ARG A 50 -11.54 -5.11 14.32
CA ARG A 50 -12.19 -3.91 13.79
C ARG A 50 -11.19 -3.00 13.07
N LYS A 51 -10.05 -2.70 13.69
CA LYS A 51 -8.99 -1.88 13.07
C LYS A 51 -8.44 -2.48 11.77
N SER A 52 -8.29 -3.81 11.69
CA SER A 52 -7.82 -4.44 10.45
C SER A 52 -8.88 -4.34 9.35
N LEU A 53 -10.15 -4.53 9.67
CA LEU A 53 -11.24 -4.35 8.70
C LEU A 53 -11.34 -2.91 8.20
N GLU A 54 -11.24 -1.91 9.08
CA GLU A 54 -11.22 -0.49 8.70
C GLU A 54 -10.02 -0.14 7.79
N ALA A 55 -8.85 -0.75 8.05
CA ALA A 55 -7.68 -0.57 7.21
C ALA A 55 -7.84 -1.24 5.83
N ILE A 56 -8.41 -2.45 5.77
CA ILE A 56 -8.72 -3.11 4.49
C ILE A 56 -9.78 -2.32 3.73
N ALA A 57 -10.78 -1.75 4.41
CA ALA A 57 -11.78 -0.88 3.78
C ALA A 57 -11.15 0.34 3.11
N SER A 58 -10.16 0.93 3.78
CA SER A 58 -9.51 2.16 3.31
C SER A 58 -8.54 1.93 2.15
N VAL A 59 -7.83 0.78 2.14
CA VAL A 59 -6.74 0.51 1.18
C VAL A 59 -7.18 -0.48 0.08
N GLY A 60 -8.09 -1.39 0.41
CA GLY A 60 -8.71 -2.36 -0.50
C GLY A 60 -8.33 -3.81 -0.22
N LEU A 61 -7.07 -4.10 0.14
CA LEU A 61 -6.58 -5.45 0.44
C LEU A 61 -5.32 -5.44 1.34
N ILE A 62 -5.02 -6.56 1.98
CA ILE A 62 -3.85 -6.75 2.86
C ILE A 62 -3.26 -8.17 2.77
N GLU A 63 -1.94 -8.31 2.91
CA GLU A 63 -1.28 -9.62 2.97
C GLU A 63 -1.62 -10.36 4.28
N GLY A 64 -1.69 -11.70 4.24
CA GLY A 64 -1.96 -12.50 5.43
C GLY A 64 -0.92 -12.39 6.54
N ASN A 65 0.36 -12.19 6.20
CA ASN A 65 1.40 -11.95 7.21
C ASN A 65 1.26 -10.57 7.85
N GLN A 66 0.82 -9.57 7.09
CA GLN A 66 0.61 -8.21 7.60
C GLN A 66 -0.54 -8.15 8.63
N LEU A 67 -1.60 -8.94 8.47
CA LEU A 67 -2.63 -9.07 9.52
C LEU A 67 -2.05 -9.53 10.87
N GLN A 68 -1.09 -10.45 10.84
CA GLN A 68 -0.43 -10.97 12.04
C GLN A 68 0.59 -9.96 12.59
N GLN A 69 1.44 -9.40 11.72
CA GLN A 69 2.53 -8.50 12.11
C GLN A 69 2.02 -7.14 12.60
N ILE A 70 1.13 -6.51 11.82
CA ILE A 70 0.64 -5.15 12.05
C ILE A 70 -0.48 -5.17 13.09
N PHE A 71 -1.53 -5.98 12.89
CA PHE A 71 -2.71 -5.94 13.75
C PHE A 71 -2.66 -6.93 14.91
N LYS A 72 -1.59 -7.73 15.01
CA LYS A 72 -1.39 -8.74 16.07
C LYS A 72 -2.55 -9.74 16.14
N LEU A 73 -3.15 -10.07 14.98
CA LEU A 73 -4.17 -11.09 14.86
C LEU A 73 -3.52 -12.47 14.82
N LYS A 74 -4.02 -13.41 15.61
CA LYS A 74 -3.54 -14.81 15.59
C LYS A 74 -4.19 -15.57 14.43
N LYS A 75 -3.54 -16.63 13.93
CA LYS A 75 -4.10 -17.50 12.86
C LYS A 75 -5.54 -17.98 13.13
N PRO A 76 -5.94 -18.40 14.35
CA PRO A 76 -7.32 -18.78 14.63
C PRO A 76 -8.32 -17.62 14.44
N GLN A 77 -7.91 -16.39 14.76
CA GLN A 77 -8.75 -15.20 14.55
C GLN A 77 -8.95 -14.92 13.07
N ILE A 78 -7.88 -14.99 12.27
CA ILE A 78 -7.96 -14.81 10.81
C ILE A 78 -8.88 -15.88 10.19
N ARG A 79 -8.72 -17.16 10.57
CA ARG A 79 -9.60 -18.25 10.12
C ARG A 79 -11.07 -18.02 10.49
N ARG A 80 -11.33 -17.51 11.70
CA ARG A 80 -12.68 -17.10 12.11
C ARG A 80 -13.18 -15.96 11.21
N MET A 81 -12.41 -14.89 11.02
CA MET A 81 -12.81 -13.78 10.15
C MET A 81 -13.14 -14.26 8.72
N GLU A 82 -12.41 -15.24 8.20
CA GLU A 82 -12.73 -15.91 6.94
C GLU A 82 -14.06 -16.70 7.01
N SER A 83 -14.27 -17.52 8.05
CA SER A 83 -15.48 -18.35 8.18
C SER A 83 -16.76 -17.53 8.36
N PHE A 84 -16.66 -16.36 9.02
CA PHE A 84 -17.74 -15.40 9.19
C PHE A 84 -17.85 -14.41 8.00
N ASN A 85 -17.08 -14.61 6.93
CA ASN A 85 -17.04 -13.75 5.75
C ASN A 85 -16.81 -12.27 6.07
N LEU A 86 -16.05 -11.99 7.14
CA LEU A 86 -15.56 -10.64 7.45
C LEU A 86 -14.40 -10.26 6.52
N ILE A 87 -13.60 -11.23 6.10
CA ILE A 87 -12.57 -11.06 5.09
C ILE A 87 -12.69 -12.15 4.04
N MET A 88 -12.22 -11.87 2.82
CA MET A 88 -12.18 -12.84 1.74
C MET A 88 -10.76 -13.16 1.35
N ARG A 89 -10.42 -14.45 1.32
CA ARG A 89 -9.10 -14.92 0.94
C ARG A 89 -8.92 -15.02 -0.57
N HIS A 90 -7.76 -14.57 -1.02
CA HIS A 90 -7.26 -14.66 -2.39
C HIS A 90 -5.79 -15.08 -2.37
N PHE A 91 -5.22 -15.34 -3.55
CA PHE A 91 -3.82 -15.74 -3.66
C PHE A 91 -3.12 -14.99 -4.77
N ILE A 92 -1.89 -14.57 -4.49
CA ILE A 92 -0.93 -14.17 -5.51
C ILE A 92 0.23 -15.15 -5.45
N ARG A 93 0.67 -15.66 -6.60
CA ARG A 93 1.70 -16.67 -6.69
C ARG A 93 3.00 -16.05 -7.17
N LYS A 94 4.08 -16.30 -6.45
CA LYS A 94 5.46 -15.92 -6.83
C LYS A 94 6.29 -17.17 -7.02
N ASN A 95 6.84 -17.40 -8.21
CA ASN A 95 7.76 -18.52 -8.47
C ASN A 95 7.20 -19.88 -7.95
N GLY A 96 5.90 -20.12 -8.13
CA GLY A 96 5.22 -21.33 -7.65
C GLY A 96 4.70 -21.30 -6.21
N GLN A 97 5.12 -20.33 -5.38
CA GLN A 97 4.67 -20.19 -4.00
C GLN A 97 3.41 -19.31 -3.90
N ASP A 98 2.36 -19.84 -3.28
CA ASP A 98 1.11 -19.11 -3.05
C ASP A 98 1.21 -18.21 -1.80
N ILE A 99 1.00 -16.91 -1.98
CA ILE A 99 0.97 -15.89 -0.93
C ILE A 99 -0.50 -15.48 -0.73
N PRO A 100 -1.10 -15.78 0.44
CA PRO A 100 -2.47 -15.42 0.71
C PRO A 100 -2.60 -13.93 1.04
N PHE A 101 -3.65 -13.31 0.52
CA PHE A 101 -4.04 -11.95 0.87
C PHE A 101 -5.55 -11.85 0.97
N TYR A 102 -6.02 -10.75 1.55
CA TYR A 102 -7.40 -10.61 1.98
C TYR A 102 -8.00 -9.27 1.56
N THR A 103 -9.23 -9.32 1.07
CA THR A 103 -10.11 -8.16 0.85
C THR A 103 -11.23 -8.17 1.89
N LEU A 104 -12.08 -7.13 1.91
CA LEU A 104 -13.28 -7.17 2.75
C LEU A 104 -14.24 -8.25 2.25
N GLY A 105 -14.71 -9.07 3.18
CA GLY A 105 -15.81 -9.98 2.91
C GLY A 105 -17.17 -9.25 2.95
N PRO A 106 -18.23 -9.84 2.37
CA PRO A 106 -19.55 -9.20 2.30
C PRO A 106 -20.09 -8.73 3.65
N THR A 107 -19.93 -9.56 4.70
CA THR A 107 -20.46 -9.28 6.04
C THR A 107 -19.89 -7.98 6.62
N SER A 108 -18.60 -7.73 6.41
CA SER A 108 -17.94 -6.50 6.91
C SER A 108 -18.15 -5.33 5.95
N ALA A 109 -18.15 -5.57 4.64
CA ALA A 109 -18.28 -4.53 3.65
C ALA A 109 -19.62 -3.80 3.76
N GLU A 110 -20.73 -4.52 3.99
CA GLU A 110 -22.04 -3.90 4.19
C GLU A 110 -22.15 -2.98 5.40
N LYS A 111 -21.31 -3.21 6.42
CA LYS A 111 -21.29 -2.42 7.64
C LYS A 111 -20.33 -1.23 7.57
N ILE A 112 -19.20 -1.40 6.86
CA ILE A 112 -18.11 -0.42 6.87
C ILE A 112 -18.13 0.47 5.63
N VAL A 113 -18.57 -0.05 4.48
CA VAL A 113 -18.48 0.63 3.18
C VAL A 113 -19.87 0.86 2.61
N PRO A 114 -20.43 2.08 2.75
CA PRO A 114 -21.67 2.45 2.08
C PRO A 114 -21.55 2.24 0.57
N GLY A 115 -22.54 1.57 -0.04
CA GLY A 115 -22.54 1.31 -1.49
C GLY A 115 -21.57 0.22 -1.95
N PHE A 116 -21.22 -0.73 -1.07
CA PHE A 116 -20.35 -1.87 -1.40
C PHE A 116 -20.70 -2.54 -2.75
N VAL A 117 -19.70 -2.60 -3.63
CA VAL A 117 -19.75 -3.29 -4.92
C VAL A 117 -19.15 -4.70 -4.77
N PRO A 118 -19.92 -5.78 -4.98
CA PRO A 118 -19.38 -7.13 -4.93
C PRO A 118 -18.26 -7.35 -5.94
N ASN A 119 -17.25 -8.12 -5.54
CA ASN A 119 -16.10 -8.45 -6.40
C ASN A 119 -15.29 -7.24 -6.89
N TYR A 120 -15.36 -6.06 -6.26
CA TYR A 120 -14.61 -4.85 -6.67
C TYR A 120 -13.10 -5.11 -6.89
N TRP A 121 -12.53 -6.04 -6.13
CA TRP A 121 -11.12 -6.39 -6.19
C TRP A 121 -10.67 -7.00 -7.51
N VAL A 122 -11.59 -7.53 -8.33
CA VAL A 122 -11.21 -8.14 -9.62
C VAL A 122 -10.67 -7.14 -10.64
N GLU A 123 -10.87 -5.84 -10.40
CA GLU A 123 -10.31 -4.76 -11.20
C GLU A 123 -8.81 -4.56 -10.95
N TYR A 124 -8.31 -4.98 -9.77
CA TYR A 124 -6.91 -4.82 -9.42
C TYR A 124 -6.00 -5.72 -10.26
N GLN A 125 -4.96 -5.10 -10.79
CA GLN A 125 -3.86 -5.79 -11.44
C GLN A 125 -2.83 -6.28 -10.40
N ILE A 126 -1.83 -7.04 -10.86
CA ILE A 126 -0.74 -7.50 -9.98
C ILE A 126 -0.05 -6.30 -9.30
N GLU A 127 0.24 -5.25 -10.06
CA GLU A 127 0.88 -4.04 -9.52
C GLU A 127 0.04 -3.39 -8.41
N ASP A 128 -1.28 -3.30 -8.59
CA ASP A 128 -2.20 -2.79 -7.57
C ASP A 128 -2.11 -3.54 -6.23
N VAL A 129 -1.95 -4.87 -6.30
CA VAL A 129 -1.81 -5.74 -5.13
C VAL A 129 -0.47 -5.50 -4.44
N LEU A 130 0.62 -5.47 -5.21
CA LEU A 130 1.97 -5.27 -4.69
C LEU A 130 2.14 -3.87 -4.08
N ASN A 131 1.58 -2.84 -4.70
CA ASN A 131 1.55 -1.47 -4.20
C ASN A 131 0.84 -1.38 -2.83
N ARG A 132 -0.28 -2.09 -2.67
CA ARG A 132 -1.01 -2.14 -1.38
C ARG A 132 -0.25 -2.92 -0.31
N PHE A 133 0.50 -3.97 -0.67
CA PHE A 133 1.41 -4.61 0.28
C PHE A 133 2.47 -3.62 0.77
N MET A 134 3.06 -2.82 -0.11
CA MET A 134 4.06 -1.83 0.33
C MET A 134 3.48 -0.65 1.08
N PHE A 135 2.26 -0.24 0.79
CA PHE A 135 1.53 0.69 1.64
C PHE A 135 1.50 0.19 3.09
N PHE A 136 1.14 -1.08 3.31
CA PHE A 136 1.10 -1.65 4.67
C PHE A 136 2.49 -1.84 5.29
N ARG A 137 3.55 -2.03 4.48
CA ARG A 137 4.94 -2.01 4.98
C ARG A 137 5.33 -0.63 5.50
N LEU A 138 5.02 0.43 4.75
CA LEU A 138 5.20 1.81 5.22
C LEU A 138 4.38 2.08 6.49
N PHE A 139 3.13 1.61 6.53
CA PHE A 139 2.30 1.76 7.72
C PHE A 139 2.95 1.09 8.95
N ASP A 140 3.45 -0.13 8.83
CA ASP A 140 4.11 -0.83 9.94
C ASP A 140 5.35 -0.07 10.42
N LEU A 141 6.16 0.45 9.50
CA LEU A 141 7.31 1.29 9.80
C LEU A 141 6.92 2.52 10.62
N LEU A 142 5.82 3.20 10.29
CA LEU A 142 5.39 4.44 10.96
C LEU A 142 4.44 4.22 12.14
N LYS A 143 4.00 2.99 12.37
CA LYS A 143 2.96 2.67 13.37
C LYS A 143 3.35 3.07 14.80
N HIS A 144 4.64 3.00 15.14
CA HIS A 144 5.15 3.40 16.46
C HIS A 144 4.94 4.89 16.76
N GLN A 145 4.66 5.70 15.74
CA GLN A 145 4.39 7.14 15.87
C GLN A 145 2.88 7.43 15.96
N ASN A 146 2.06 6.45 16.37
CA ASN A 146 0.59 6.54 16.42
C ASN A 146 -0.08 6.81 15.07
N ALA A 147 0.52 6.34 13.97
CA ALA A 147 -0.11 6.39 12.66
C ALA A 147 -1.41 5.55 12.64
N ASN A 148 -2.43 6.02 11.91
CA ASN A 148 -3.62 5.24 11.54
C ASN A 148 -3.82 5.25 10.03
N VAL A 149 -4.44 4.19 9.51
CA VAL A 149 -4.78 4.11 8.09
C VAL A 149 -6.05 4.91 7.81
N ALA A 150 -6.03 5.71 6.76
CA ALA A 150 -7.15 6.50 6.27
C ALA A 150 -7.37 6.25 4.76
N THR A 151 -8.57 6.55 4.29
CA THR A 151 -8.91 6.47 2.86
C THR A 151 -8.33 7.65 2.10
N ALA A 152 -7.93 7.43 0.85
CA ALA A 152 -7.45 8.48 -0.04
C ALA A 152 -8.15 8.40 -1.41
N PRO A 153 -8.29 9.53 -2.13
CA PRO A 153 -8.78 9.52 -3.50
C PRO A 153 -7.73 8.94 -4.45
N LYS A 154 -8.15 8.47 -5.62
CA LYS A 154 -7.22 8.16 -6.71
C LYS A 154 -6.41 9.43 -7.08
N PRO A 155 -5.12 9.30 -7.42
CA PRO A 155 -4.35 8.07 -7.66
C PRO A 155 -3.66 7.46 -6.43
N PHE A 156 -3.91 7.96 -5.23
CA PHE A 156 -3.24 7.47 -4.03
C PHE A 156 -3.67 6.04 -3.67
N THR A 157 -2.73 5.24 -3.18
CA THR A 157 -3.00 3.89 -2.67
C THR A 157 -3.81 3.93 -1.37
N GLY A 158 -3.57 4.96 -0.56
CA GLY A 158 -4.24 5.22 0.72
C GLY A 158 -3.66 6.46 1.38
N ALA A 159 -4.07 6.74 2.61
CA ALA A 159 -3.47 7.79 3.42
C ALA A 159 -3.12 7.27 4.82
N LEU A 160 -2.21 7.97 5.48
CA LEU A 160 -1.87 7.76 6.88
C LEU A 160 -2.20 9.03 7.66
N GLU A 161 -2.94 8.89 8.75
CA GLU A 161 -3.12 9.97 9.71
C GLU A 161 -2.06 9.86 10.80
N LEU A 162 -1.21 10.87 10.90
CA LEU A 162 -0.11 10.94 11.86
C LEU A 162 -0.21 12.24 12.66
N ASN A 163 -0.41 12.12 13.98
CA ASN A 163 -0.57 13.27 14.88
C ASN A 163 -1.59 14.31 14.35
N GLY A 164 -2.75 13.83 13.89
CA GLY A 164 -3.83 14.65 13.32
C GLY A 164 -3.55 15.24 11.93
N ASN A 165 -2.41 14.91 11.30
CA ASN A 165 -2.08 15.34 9.95
C ASN A 165 -2.26 14.20 8.96
N LEU A 166 -2.93 14.46 7.85
CA LEU A 166 -3.10 13.50 6.77
C LEU A 166 -1.86 13.49 5.86
N LEU A 167 -1.33 12.30 5.61
CA LEU A 167 -0.22 12.02 4.71
C LEU A 167 -0.73 11.09 3.60
N TYR A 168 -0.82 11.60 2.38
CA TYR A 168 -1.21 10.80 1.22
C TYR A 168 -0.07 9.86 0.82
N VAL A 169 -0.38 8.61 0.52
CA VAL A 169 0.63 7.62 0.12
C VAL A 169 0.35 7.18 -1.31
N TYR A 170 1.33 7.43 -2.17
CA TYR A 170 1.32 6.98 -3.56
C TYR A 170 2.35 5.86 -3.72
N CYS A 171 1.92 4.68 -4.16
CA CYS A 171 2.82 3.56 -4.41
C CYS A 171 2.92 3.32 -5.92
N THR A 172 4.13 3.18 -6.44
CA THR A 172 4.38 2.96 -7.87
C THR A 172 5.49 1.93 -8.11
N ARG A 173 5.43 1.25 -9.26
CA ARG A 173 6.48 0.35 -9.79
C ARG A 173 7.02 0.79 -11.14
N GLY A 174 6.87 2.08 -11.48
CA GLY A 174 7.48 2.66 -12.68
C GLY A 174 6.57 3.63 -13.41
N ASP A 175 5.27 3.34 -13.49
CA ASP A 175 4.32 4.26 -14.09
C ASP A 175 3.90 5.33 -13.07
N THR A 176 4.09 6.59 -13.43
CA THR A 176 3.73 7.76 -12.63
C THR A 176 2.75 8.70 -13.34
N LYS A 177 2.19 8.29 -14.48
CA LYS A 177 1.37 9.14 -15.35
C LYS A 177 0.12 9.68 -14.66
N ASP A 178 -0.51 8.87 -13.81
CA ASP A 178 -1.71 9.26 -13.07
C ASP A 178 -1.41 10.36 -12.02
N LEU A 179 -0.29 10.27 -11.31
CA LEU A 179 0.19 11.30 -10.41
C LEU A 179 0.63 12.56 -11.16
N GLN A 180 1.34 12.42 -12.29
CA GLN A 180 1.67 13.55 -13.17
C GLN A 180 0.41 14.28 -13.62
N MET A 181 -0.63 13.54 -14.01
CA MET A 181 -1.92 14.11 -14.39
C MET A 181 -2.58 14.86 -13.23
N LEU A 182 -2.58 14.29 -12.01
CA LEU A 182 -3.08 14.99 -10.82
C LEU A 182 -2.34 16.32 -10.60
N LEU A 183 -1.01 16.28 -10.57
CA LEU A 183 -0.16 17.46 -10.28
C LEU A 183 -0.24 18.54 -11.36
N LYS A 184 -0.51 18.14 -12.61
CA LYS A 184 -0.73 19.07 -13.73
C LYS A 184 -2.03 19.85 -13.59
N TRP A 185 -3.11 19.19 -13.19
CA TRP A 185 -4.46 19.78 -13.23
C TRP A 185 -4.94 20.35 -11.90
N LYS A 186 -4.38 19.88 -10.78
CA LYS A 186 -4.81 20.32 -9.46
C LYS A 186 -3.59 20.76 -8.63
N PRO A 187 -3.57 22.00 -8.11
CA PRO A 187 -2.56 22.38 -7.15
C PRO A 187 -2.73 21.49 -5.91
N PHE A 188 -1.73 20.65 -5.65
CA PHE A 188 -1.70 19.79 -4.48
C PHE A 188 -0.83 20.49 -3.42
N THR A 189 -1.31 20.60 -2.19
CA THR A 189 -0.58 21.28 -1.11
C THR A 189 -0.36 20.40 0.11
N ASP A 190 -0.96 19.21 0.11
CA ASP A 190 -0.89 18.28 1.21
C ASP A 190 0.44 17.53 1.24
N ARG A 191 0.69 16.84 2.35
CA ARG A 191 1.90 16.02 2.50
C ARG A 191 1.71 14.70 1.78
N MET A 192 2.72 14.29 1.02
CA MET A 192 2.71 13.00 0.32
C MET A 192 4.00 12.21 0.58
N ILE A 193 3.84 10.90 0.74
CA ILE A 193 4.94 9.93 0.69
C ILE A 193 4.79 9.09 -0.58
N ILE A 194 5.84 9.02 -1.38
CA ILE A 194 5.92 8.14 -2.54
C ILE A 194 6.69 6.88 -2.14
N VAL A 195 6.08 5.72 -2.31
CA VAL A 195 6.74 4.41 -2.19
C VAL A 195 7.05 3.92 -3.59
N THR A 196 8.32 3.72 -3.91
CA THR A 196 8.75 3.30 -5.25
C THR A 196 9.71 2.12 -5.17
N GLU A 197 9.77 1.31 -6.21
CA GLU A 197 10.80 0.26 -6.29
C GLU A 197 12.20 0.89 -6.46
N HIS A 198 12.31 1.84 -7.38
CA HIS A 198 13.54 2.55 -7.70
C HIS A 198 13.30 4.07 -7.70
N ILE A 199 14.24 4.83 -7.14
CA ILE A 199 14.10 6.30 -7.08
C ILE A 199 14.08 6.93 -8.48
N GLN A 200 14.78 6.31 -9.44
CA GLN A 200 14.85 6.75 -10.84
C GLN A 200 13.47 6.75 -11.53
N TYR A 201 12.52 5.95 -11.06
CA TYR A 201 11.15 5.93 -11.59
C TYR A 201 10.39 7.24 -11.32
N LEU A 202 10.87 8.07 -10.39
CA LEU A 202 10.25 9.34 -10.06
C LEU A 202 10.73 10.50 -10.95
N LYS A 203 11.73 10.30 -11.81
CA LYS A 203 12.28 11.34 -12.70
C LYS A 203 11.21 12.08 -13.53
N PRO A 204 10.16 11.43 -14.07
CA PRO A 204 9.09 12.14 -14.79
C PRO A 204 8.32 13.16 -13.93
N LEU A 205 8.39 13.06 -12.60
CA LEU A 205 7.74 13.99 -11.68
C LEU A 205 8.53 15.29 -11.49
N ASP A 206 9.84 15.30 -11.79
CA ASP A 206 10.75 16.40 -11.44
C ASP A 206 10.23 17.78 -11.87
N ILE A 207 9.64 17.89 -13.07
CA ILE A 207 9.07 19.13 -13.61
C ILE A 207 7.96 19.69 -12.69
N PHE A 208 7.11 18.81 -12.13
CA PHE A 208 6.00 19.22 -11.27
C PHE A 208 6.45 19.55 -9.85
N LEU A 209 7.58 18.97 -9.42
CA LEU A 209 8.11 19.11 -8.07
C LEU A 209 8.94 20.39 -7.87
N GLN A 210 9.55 20.91 -8.93
CA GLN A 210 10.34 22.15 -8.89
C GLN A 210 9.45 23.38 -8.68
N ASP A 211 8.31 23.42 -9.37
CA ASP A 211 7.44 24.60 -9.43
C ASP A 211 6.49 24.72 -8.22
N GLN A 212 6.29 23.62 -7.49
CA GLN A 212 5.33 23.56 -6.39
C GLN A 212 6.07 23.35 -5.07
N LYS A 213 5.70 24.12 -4.03
CA LYS A 213 6.19 23.94 -2.64
C LYS A 213 5.57 22.69 -1.99
N LEU A 214 5.69 21.55 -2.65
CA LEU A 214 5.11 20.29 -2.24
C LEU A 214 5.92 19.68 -1.09
N LYS A 215 5.21 19.23 -0.06
CA LYS A 215 5.82 18.50 1.06
C LYS A 215 5.87 17.02 0.72
N ILE A 216 6.85 16.65 -0.10
CA ILE A 216 6.99 15.28 -0.62
C ILE A 216 8.23 14.61 -0.06
N ARG A 217 8.05 13.35 0.32
CA ARG A 217 9.11 12.39 0.63
C ARG A 217 8.97 11.16 -0.25
N ALA A 218 10.07 10.50 -0.54
CA ALA A 218 10.05 9.19 -1.19
C ALA A 218 10.79 8.15 -0.35
N ILE A 219 10.42 6.89 -0.50
CA ILE A 219 11.12 5.77 0.12
C ILE A 219 11.12 4.59 -0.84
N THR A 220 12.22 3.84 -0.89
CA THR A 220 12.33 2.68 -1.77
C THR A 220 11.84 1.40 -1.09
N ASP A 221 11.45 0.42 -1.89
CA ASP A 221 11.14 -0.93 -1.41
C ASP A 221 12.27 -1.52 -0.55
N GLU A 222 13.52 -1.37 -1.01
CA GLU A 222 14.71 -1.87 -0.30
C GLU A 222 14.82 -1.27 1.12
N GLN A 223 14.57 0.04 1.24
CA GLN A 223 14.58 0.73 2.54
C GLN A 223 13.46 0.24 3.44
N LEU A 224 12.25 0.11 2.91
CA LEU A 224 11.09 -0.39 3.67
C LEU A 224 11.29 -1.83 4.15
N ILE A 225 11.87 -2.71 3.33
CA ILE A 225 12.09 -4.11 3.68
C ILE A 225 13.18 -4.28 4.75
N ARG A 226 14.16 -3.39 4.76
CA ARG A 226 15.23 -3.38 5.78
C ARG A 226 14.85 -2.58 7.03
N ASP A 227 13.60 -2.14 7.16
CA ASP A 227 13.12 -1.27 8.23
C ASP A 227 13.96 0.01 8.39
N HIS A 228 14.52 0.52 7.28
CA HIS A 228 15.28 1.76 7.26
C HIS A 228 14.33 2.96 7.11
N SER A 229 14.22 3.78 8.15
CA SER A 229 13.34 4.95 8.21
C SER A 229 13.87 6.19 7.48
N GLN A 230 14.85 6.05 6.59
CA GLN A 230 15.41 7.17 5.84
C GLN A 230 14.60 7.43 4.58
N PHE A 231 14.15 8.67 4.42
CA PHE A 231 13.39 9.10 3.26
C PHE A 231 14.29 9.90 2.30
N TYR A 232 13.96 9.88 1.02
CA TYR A 232 14.46 10.84 0.05
C TYR A 232 13.61 12.11 0.09
N THR A 233 14.27 13.25 -0.05
CA THR A 233 13.64 14.55 -0.27
C THR A 233 14.05 15.08 -1.63
N PHE A 234 13.14 15.80 -2.28
CA PHE A 234 13.43 16.49 -3.53
C PHE A 234 13.84 17.93 -3.21
N ARG A 235 15.11 18.25 -3.44
CA ARG A 235 15.66 19.58 -3.14
C ARG A 235 16.80 19.93 -4.10
N GLU A 236 17.08 21.22 -4.21
CA GLU A 236 18.20 21.75 -4.97
C GLU A 236 19.54 21.35 -4.33
N ASN A 237 20.50 20.90 -5.13
CA ASN A 237 21.86 20.61 -4.68
C ASN A 237 22.79 21.83 -4.82
N GLU A 238 24.06 21.68 -4.44
CA GLU A 238 25.09 22.72 -4.56
C GLU A 238 25.26 23.25 -5.99
N ASP A 239 24.98 22.41 -7.00
CA ASP A 239 25.07 22.75 -8.43
C ASP A 239 23.80 23.42 -8.98
N LYS A 240 22.84 23.80 -8.12
CA LYS A 240 21.53 24.35 -8.52
C LYS A 240 20.66 23.40 -9.37
N VAL A 241 20.86 22.10 -9.18
CA VAL A 241 20.09 21.04 -9.82
C VAL A 241 19.21 20.35 -8.78
N PHE A 242 17.91 20.32 -9.04
CA PHE A 242 16.97 19.59 -8.20
C PHE A 242 17.14 18.08 -8.38
N LYS A 243 17.29 17.36 -7.27
CA LYS A 243 17.40 15.90 -7.27
C LYS A 243 16.86 15.28 -5.98
N TRP A 244 16.51 14.00 -6.07
CA TRP A 244 16.20 13.19 -4.90
C TRP A 244 17.47 12.92 -4.09
N MET A 245 17.48 13.35 -2.83
CA MET A 245 18.59 13.16 -1.90
C MET A 245 18.10 12.47 -0.64
N LEU A 246 18.86 11.50 -0.17
CA LEU A 246 18.57 10.82 1.09
C LEU A 246 18.67 11.81 2.25
N GLU A 247 17.68 11.83 3.13
CA GLU A 247 17.72 12.61 4.37
C GLU A 247 18.89 12.10 5.23
N SER A 248 19.81 13.02 5.56
CA SER A 248 20.85 12.78 6.56
C SER A 248 20.17 12.50 7.90
N LYS A 249 20.65 11.51 8.67
CA LYS A 249 20.21 11.34 10.06
C LYS A 249 20.59 12.62 10.81
N GLY A 250 19.59 13.40 11.19
CA GLY A 250 19.74 14.48 12.17
C GLY A 250 19.96 13.93 13.57
#